data_AF-A0A2R7QKM3-F1
#
_entry.id   AF-A0A2R7QKM3-F1
#
_cell.length_a   1.000
_cell.length_b   1.000
_cell.length_c   1.000
_cell.angle_alpha   90.00
_cell.angle_beta   90.00
_cell.angle_gamma   90.00
#
_symmetry.space_group_name_H-M   'P 1'
#
loop_
_entity.id
_entity.type
_entity.pdbx_description
1 polymer ?
#
loop_
_entity_poly.entity_id
_entity_poly.type
_entity_poly.pdbx_seq_one_letter_code
_entity_poly.pdbx_strand_id
1 'polypeptide(L)'
;MSLLQRMLKGATGGAVGLGALVLGLVCSGVTAVLVTAMGAALLPRLLAPLLGAGMAPPALSAAFASAYPWVWAGPVLVVLVAVFGRGLRYWMAGVVGVASMLLWGSFAVVAMYLSLFVQAAAV
;
A
#
# COMPACT_ATOMS: atom_id res chain seq x y z
N MET A 1 1.77 39.19 4.87
CA MET A 1 1.93 37.76 4.51
C MET A 1 0.62 37.04 4.81
N SER A 2 -0.07 36.54 3.78
CA SER A 2 -1.40 35.92 3.93
C SER A 2 -1.31 34.51 4.57
N LEU A 3 -2.40 34.05 5.19
CA LEU A 3 -2.52 32.69 5.75
C LEU A 3 -2.15 31.60 4.74
N LEU A 4 -2.56 31.79 3.48
CA LEU A 4 -2.26 30.89 2.36
C LEU A 4 -0.75 30.76 2.11
N GLN A 5 0.00 31.88 2.16
CA GLN A 5 1.45 31.87 1.97
C GLN A 5 2.19 31.16 3.13
N ARG A 6 1.67 31.23 4.36
CA ARG A 6 2.23 30.49 5.50
C ARG A 6 1.98 28.98 5.37
N MET A 7 0.77 28.59 4.97
CA MET A 7 0.41 27.19 4.71
C MET A 7 1.28 26.59 3.60
N LEU A 8 1.43 27.31 2.47
CA LEU A 8 2.28 26.88 1.36
C LEU A 8 3.75 26.75 1.78
N LYS A 9 4.29 27.71 2.52
CA LYS A 9 5.68 27.66 3.00
C LYS A 9 5.91 26.53 4.01
N GLY A 10 4.91 26.21 4.83
CA GLY A 10 4.91 25.05 5.73
C GLY A 10 4.89 23.72 4.98
N ALA A 11 4.11 23.64 3.89
CA ALA A 11 3.96 22.44 3.06
C ALA A 11 5.16 22.16 2.12
N THR A 12 5.94 23.19 1.79
CA THR A 12 7.10 23.07 0.88
C THR A 12 8.43 22.73 1.58
N GLY A 13 8.58 23.08 2.85
CA GLY A 13 9.84 22.84 3.58
C GLY A 13 9.82 23.12 5.08
N GLY A 14 8.65 23.39 5.68
CA GLY A 14 8.51 23.52 7.13
C GLY A 14 8.27 22.18 7.83
N ALA A 15 8.21 22.20 9.16
CA ALA A 15 7.97 21.02 10.00
C ALA A 15 6.71 20.22 9.58
N VAL A 16 5.67 20.92 9.10
CA VAL A 16 4.42 20.30 8.61
C VAL A 16 4.65 19.50 7.33
N GLY A 17 5.37 20.05 6.35
CA GLY A 17 5.72 19.33 5.12
C GLY A 17 6.59 18.11 5.41
N LEU A 18 7.59 18.27 6.28
CA LEU A 18 8.46 17.16 6.67
C LEU A 18 7.69 16.05 7.41
N GLY A 19 6.74 16.43 8.29
CA GLY A 19 5.84 15.49 8.94
C GLY A 19 4.97 14.71 7.95
N ALA A 20 4.46 15.37 6.90
CA ALA A 20 3.71 14.70 5.84
C ALA A 20 4.58 13.69 5.06
N LEU A 21 5.84 14.03 4.76
CA LEU A 21 6.78 13.10 4.12
C LEU A 21 7.04 11.87 4.99
N VAL A 22 7.34 12.07 6.27
CA VAL A 22 7.59 10.98 7.22
C VAL A 22 6.37 10.07 7.32
N LEU A 23 5.17 10.65 7.43
CA LEU A 23 3.92 9.88 7.45
C LEU A 23 3.76 9.05 6.16
N GLY A 24 4.01 9.65 4.99
CA GLY A 24 3.94 8.93 3.71
C GLY A 24 4.92 7.76 3.62
N LEU A 25 6.17 7.95 4.07
CA LEU A 25 7.19 6.90 4.10
C LEU A 25 6.82 5.78 5.07
N VAL A 26 6.33 6.11 6.26
CA VAL A 26 5.90 5.12 7.26
C VAL A 26 4.69 4.34 6.73
N CYS A 27 3.65 5.02 6.25
CA CYS A 27 2.45 4.36 5.70
C CYS A 27 2.78 3.44 4.53
N SER A 28 3.52 3.93 3.53
CA SER A 28 3.88 3.11 2.36
C SER A 28 4.86 1.99 2.71
N GLY A 29 5.85 2.25 3.57
CA GLY A 29 6.85 1.26 3.98
C GLY A 29 6.25 0.14 4.82
N VAL A 30 5.46 0.47 5.84
CA VAL A 30 4.75 -0.53 6.66
C VAL A 30 3.81 -1.35 5.80
N THR A 31 3.08 -0.71 4.88
CA THR A 31 2.21 -1.44 3.94
C THR A 31 3.00 -2.38 3.06
N ALA A 32 4.14 -1.95 2.51
CA ALA A 32 4.96 -2.79 1.65
C ALA A 32 5.47 -4.05 2.37
N VAL A 33 5.93 -3.89 3.62
CA VAL A 33 6.37 -5.00 4.45
C VAL A 33 5.21 -5.96 4.75
N LEU A 34 4.07 -5.44 5.22
CA LEU A 34 2.91 -6.26 5.57
C LEU A 34 2.34 -7.00 4.35
N VAL A 35 2.13 -6.30 3.23
CA VAL A 35 1.60 -6.90 1.98
C VAL A 35 2.56 -7.95 1.43
N THR A 36 3.87 -7.71 1.48
CA THR A 36 4.88 -8.70 1.08
C THR A 36 4.83 -9.93 2.00
N ALA A 37 4.76 -9.73 3.32
CA ALA A 37 4.64 -10.84 4.27
C ALA A 37 3.34 -11.63 4.06
N MET A 38 2.23 -10.95 3.79
CA MET A 38 0.95 -11.59 3.49
C MET A 38 1.02 -12.39 2.18
N GLY A 39 1.58 -11.83 1.11
CA GLY A 39 1.75 -12.51 -0.18
C GLY A 39 2.69 -13.69 -0.12
N ALA A 40 3.82 -13.56 0.58
CA ALA A 40 4.85 -14.60 0.66
C ALA A 40 4.52 -15.71 1.66
N ALA A 41 3.86 -15.39 2.79
CA ALA A 41 3.65 -16.35 3.88
C ALA A 41 2.18 -16.74 4.11
N LEU A 42 1.23 -15.80 4.06
CA LEU A 42 -0.18 -16.11 4.32
C LEU A 42 -0.87 -16.67 3.08
N LEU A 43 -0.72 -16.05 1.92
CA LEU A 43 -1.44 -16.43 0.71
C LEU A 43 -1.23 -17.91 0.33
N PRO A 44 0.01 -18.46 0.33
CA PRO A 44 0.21 -19.87 -0.01
C PRO A 44 -0.51 -20.81 0.97
N ARG A 45 -0.56 -20.45 2.25
CA ARG A 45 -1.26 -21.23 3.28
C ARG A 45 -2.78 -21.21 3.10
N LEU A 46 -3.31 -20.08 2.64
CA LEU A 46 -4.74 -19.94 2.34
C LEU A 46 -5.12 -20.67 1.05
N LEU A 47 -4.24 -20.72 0.06
CA LEU A 47 -4.53 -21.38 -1.22
C LEU A 47 -4.30 -22.90 -1.19
N ALA A 48 -3.41 -23.40 -0.32
CA ALA A 48 -3.08 -24.82 -0.26
C ALA A 48 -4.30 -25.76 -0.08
N PRO A 49 -5.29 -25.48 0.78
CA PRO A 49 -6.48 -26.31 0.90
C PRO A 49 -7.35 -26.33 -0.37
N LEU A 50 -7.49 -25.17 -1.04
CA LEU A 50 -8.26 -25.06 -2.27
C LEU A 50 -7.61 -25.84 -3.42
N LEU A 51 -6.29 -25.70 -3.57
CA LEU A 51 -5.52 -26.43 -4.57
C LEU A 51 -5.49 -27.93 -4.29
N GLY A 52 -5.40 -28.33 -3.02
CA GLY A 52 -5.50 -29.73 -2.60
C GLY A 52 -6.86 -30.35 -2.92
N ALA A 53 -7.94 -29.56 -2.91
CA ALA A 53 -9.28 -29.97 -3.31
C ALA A 53 -9.51 -29.90 -4.84
N GLY A 54 -8.50 -29.53 -5.63
CA GLY A 54 -8.62 -29.36 -7.08
C GLY A 54 -9.42 -28.12 -7.51
N MET A 55 -9.69 -27.19 -6.58
CA MET A 55 -10.43 -25.96 -6.85
C MET A 55 -9.48 -24.84 -7.31
N ALA A 56 -9.96 -24.03 -8.27
CA ALA A 56 -9.23 -22.85 -8.70
C ALA A 56 -9.27 -21.75 -7.63
N PRO A 57 -8.16 -21.03 -7.40
CA PRO A 57 -8.14 -19.91 -6.47
C PRO A 57 -9.05 -18.77 -6.97
N PRO A 58 -9.62 -17.95 -6.06
CA PRO A 58 -10.39 -16.78 -6.45
C PRO A 58 -9.55 -15.84 -7.32
N ALA A 59 -10.16 -15.27 -8.36
CA ALA A 59 -9.46 -14.43 -9.35
C ALA A 59 -8.65 -13.29 -8.71
N LEU A 60 -9.20 -12.64 -7.68
CA LEU A 60 -8.51 -11.58 -6.95
C LEU A 60 -7.33 -12.08 -6.11
N SER A 61 -7.42 -13.27 -5.53
CA SER A 61 -6.31 -13.90 -4.80
C SER A 61 -5.18 -14.33 -5.74
N ALA A 62 -5.52 -14.83 -6.93
CA ALA A 62 -4.56 -15.14 -7.99
C ALA A 62 -3.89 -13.87 -8.54
N ALA A 63 -4.65 -12.80 -8.78
CA ALA A 63 -4.12 -11.51 -9.19
C ALA A 63 -3.21 -10.92 -8.10
N PHE A 64 -3.58 -11.05 -6.83
CA PHE A 64 -2.74 -10.61 -5.71
C PHE A 64 -1.40 -11.36 -5.67
N ALA A 65 -1.39 -12.67 -5.95
CA ALA A 65 -0.16 -13.47 -5.98
C ALA A 65 0.89 -12.95 -6.98
N SER A 66 0.46 -12.44 -8.14
CA SER A 66 1.38 -11.87 -9.15
C SER A 66 1.66 -10.38 -8.92
N ALA A 67 0.75 -9.66 -8.26
CA ALA A 67 0.84 -8.22 -8.10
C ALA A 67 1.54 -7.78 -6.80
N TYR A 68 1.49 -8.54 -5.71
CA TYR A 68 1.98 -8.07 -4.40
C TYR A 68 3.43 -7.54 -4.39
N PRO A 69 4.40 -8.03 -5.20
CA PRO A 69 5.74 -7.43 -5.21
C PRO A 69 5.76 -5.97 -5.65
N TRP A 70 4.77 -5.54 -6.44
CA TRP A 70 4.64 -4.16 -6.91
C TRP A 70 4.25 -3.17 -5.79
N VAL A 71 3.90 -3.65 -4.59
CA VAL A 71 3.66 -2.77 -3.43
C VAL A 71 4.86 -1.88 -3.11
N TRP A 72 6.07 -2.35 -3.42
CA TRP A 72 7.32 -1.59 -3.23
C TRP A 72 7.43 -0.36 -4.14
N ALA A 73 6.61 -0.27 -5.20
CA ALA A 73 6.51 0.94 -5.99
C ALA A 73 5.99 2.12 -5.14
N GLY A 74 5.19 1.87 -4.11
CA GLY A 74 4.67 2.90 -3.20
C GLY A 74 5.77 3.72 -2.52
N PRO A 75 6.63 3.11 -1.68
CA PRO A 75 7.77 3.78 -1.08
C PRO A 75 8.69 4.46 -2.09
N VAL A 76 8.95 3.82 -3.23
CA VAL A 76 9.79 4.41 -4.31
C VAL A 76 9.14 5.69 -4.84
N LEU A 77 7.84 5.67 -5.13
CA LEU A 77 7.08 6.85 -5.56
C LEU A 77 7.11 7.98 -4.54
N VAL A 78 6.98 7.67 -3.24
CA VAL A 78 7.10 8.67 -2.16
C VAL A 78 8.45 9.37 -2.21
N VAL A 79 9.54 8.60 -2.33
CA VAL A 79 10.90 9.16 -2.43
C VAL A 79 11.07 9.98 -3.72
N LEU A 80 10.60 9.48 -4.86
CA LEU A 80 10.67 10.19 -6.14
C LEU A 80 9.93 11.53 -6.08
N VAL A 81 8.72 11.56 -5.50
CA VAL A 81 7.94 12.79 -5.34
C VAL A 81 8.63 13.75 -4.36
N ALA A 82 9.25 13.24 -3.30
CA ALA A 82 9.99 14.08 -2.36
C ALA A 82 11.25 14.71 -2.97
N VAL A 83 11.96 13.99 -3.85
CA VAL A 83 13.21 14.43 -4.48
C VAL A 83 12.93 15.35 -5.68
N PHE A 84 12.06 14.91 -6.60
CA PHE A 84 11.82 15.59 -7.87
C PHE A 84 10.60 16.51 -7.87
N GLY A 85 9.76 16.44 -6.82
CA GLY A 85 8.62 17.32 -6.68
C GLY A 85 9.04 18.77 -6.49
N ARG A 86 8.28 19.69 -7.07
CA ARG A 86 8.41 21.14 -6.84
C ARG A 86 7.46 21.55 -5.71
N GLY A 87 7.65 22.74 -5.16
CA GLY A 87 6.69 23.36 -4.25
C GLY A 87 6.22 22.42 -3.13
N LEU A 88 5.02 21.86 -3.27
CA LEU A 88 4.31 20.98 -2.32
C LEU A 88 4.87 19.54 -2.23
N ARG A 89 6.12 19.31 -2.62
CA ARG A 89 6.71 17.98 -2.79
C ARG A 89 6.57 17.05 -1.58
N TYR A 90 6.78 17.56 -0.36
CA TYR A 90 6.70 16.72 0.85
C TYR A 90 5.27 16.39 1.24
N TRP A 91 4.35 17.33 1.06
CA TRP A 91 2.93 17.08 1.27
C TRP A 91 2.39 16.07 0.24
N MET A 92 2.74 16.23 -1.03
CA MET A 92 2.38 15.28 -2.09
C MET A 92 2.99 13.89 -1.84
N ALA A 93 4.25 13.82 -1.39
CA ALA A 93 4.88 12.55 -1.00
C ALA A 93 4.09 11.88 0.14
N GLY A 94 3.63 12.65 1.13
CA GLY A 94 2.71 12.19 2.17
C GLY A 94 1.43 11.58 1.61
N VAL A 95 0.73 12.32 0.74
CA VAL A 95 -0.51 11.85 0.09
C VAL A 95 -0.28 10.58 -0.72
N VAL A 96 0.80 10.50 -1.49
CA VAL A 96 1.16 9.31 -2.27
C VAL A 96 1.39 8.11 -1.36
N GLY A 97 2.05 8.30 -0.22
CA GLY A 97 2.29 7.23 0.74
C GLY A 97 1.01 6.70 1.37
N VAL A 98 0.09 7.60 1.75
CA VAL A 98 -1.23 7.22 2.30
C VAL A 98 -2.10 6.56 1.22
N ALA A 99 -2.11 7.09 0.00
CA ALA A 99 -2.87 6.51 -1.10
C ALA A 99 -2.36 5.10 -1.45
N SER A 100 -1.04 4.91 -1.47
CA SER A 100 -0.42 3.60 -1.64
C SER A 100 -0.83 2.63 -0.53
N MET A 101 -0.85 3.08 0.73
CA MET A 101 -1.33 2.27 1.85
C MET A 101 -2.77 1.82 1.65
N LEU A 102 -3.67 2.75 1.32
CA LEU A 102 -5.09 2.46 1.14
C LEU A 102 -5.33 1.49 -0.01
N LEU A 103 -4.72 1.73 -1.18
CA LEU A 103 -4.89 0.88 -2.35
C LEU A 103 -4.38 -0.54 -2.11
N TRP A 104 -3.14 -0.69 -1.65
CA TRP A 104 -2.53 -2.00 -1.44
C TRP A 104 -3.09 -2.71 -0.21
N GLY A 105 -3.39 -1.97 0.86
CA GLY A 105 -4.03 -2.51 2.05
C GLY A 105 -5.42 -3.07 1.75
N SER A 106 -6.28 -2.28 1.08
CA SER A 106 -7.61 -2.75 0.68
C SER A 106 -7.53 -3.94 -0.27
N PHE A 107 -6.63 -3.90 -1.26
CA PHE A 107 -6.46 -5.01 -2.20
C PHE A 107 -6.00 -6.30 -1.49
N ALA A 108 -5.03 -6.20 -0.57
CA ALA A 108 -4.56 -7.34 0.21
C ALA A 108 -5.68 -7.92 1.08
N VAL A 109 -6.42 -7.07 1.81
CA VAL A 109 -7.52 -7.54 2.67
C VAL A 109 -8.59 -8.27 1.84
N VAL A 110 -9.05 -7.67 0.75
CA VAL A 110 -10.09 -8.29 -0.11
C VAL A 110 -9.59 -9.61 -0.70
N ALA A 111 -8.36 -9.65 -1.21
CA ALA A 111 -7.77 -10.86 -1.78
C ALA A 111 -7.70 -12.02 -0.77
N MET A 112 -7.38 -11.72 0.49
CA MET A 112 -7.27 -12.72 1.56
C MET A 112 -8.65 -13.17 2.06
N TYR A 113 -9.56 -12.22 2.27
CA TYR A 113 -10.92 -12.53 2.72
C TYR A 113 -11.67 -13.38 1.70
N LEU A 114 -11.52 -13.14 0.40
CA LEU A 114 -12.14 -13.98 -0.62
C LEU A 114 -11.65 -15.43 -0.57
N SER A 115 -10.35 -15.64 -0.33
CA SER A 115 -9.82 -17.00 -0.14
C SER A 115 -10.44 -17.68 1.07
N LEU A 116 -10.68 -16.96 2.17
CA LEU A 116 -11.33 -17.49 3.37
C LEU A 116 -12.81 -17.80 3.13
N PHE A 117 -13.56 -16.93 2.45
CA PHE A 117 -14.97 -17.16 2.14
C PHE A 117 -15.17 -18.37 1.23
N VAL A 118 -14.32 -18.54 0.21
CA VAL A 118 -14.40 -19.71 -0.68
C VAL A 118 -14.06 -21.00 0.06
N GLN A 119 -13.10 -20.97 0.99
CA GLN A 119 -12.85 -22.12 1.86
C GLN A 119 -14.05 -22.43 2.76
N ALA A 120 -14.64 -21.41 3.40
CA ALA A 120 -15.79 -21.60 4.27
C ALA A 120 -17.05 -22.10 3.53
N ALA A 121 -17.23 -21.70 2.27
CA ALA A 121 -18.35 -22.17 1.44
C ALA A 121 -18.16 -23.60 0.89
N ALA A 122 -16.94 -24.13 0.93
CA ALA A 122 -16.59 -25.46 0.46
C ALA A 122 -16.58 -26.54 1.56
N VAL A 123 -16.79 -26.14 2.82
CA VAL A 123 -16.97 -27.00 4.01
C VAL A 123 -18.46 -27.17 4.28
#